data_AF-A0A1Z9GS00-F1
#
_entry.id   AF-A0A1Z9GS00-F1
#
_cell.length_a   1.000
_cell.length_b   1.000
_cell.length_c   1.000
_cell.angle_alpha   90.00
_cell.angle_beta   90.00
_cell.angle_gamma   90.00
#
_symmetry.space_group_name_H-M   'P 1'
#
loop_
_entity.id
_entity.type
_entity.pdbx_description
1 polymer ?
#
loop_
_entity_poly.entity_id
_entity_poly.type
_entity_poly.pdbx_seq_one_letter_code
_entity_poly.pdbx_strand_id
1 'polypeptide(L)' 'FIISIIGVLVFVGLTAYDTQKIKHMYYAADSGEVMGKKAVMGALTLYLDFINLFIMLLRLFGQRR' A
#
# COMPACT_ATOMS: atom_id res chain seq x y z
N PHE A 1 1.36 -23.14 1.64
CA PHE A 1 1.27 -22.63 0.26
C PHE A 1 -0.03 -21.88 0.00
N ILE A 2 -1.21 -22.50 0.12
CA ILE A 2 -2.52 -21.83 -0.11
C ILE A 2 -2.74 -20.62 0.82
N ILE A 3 -2.44 -20.76 2.12
CA ILE A 3 -2.53 -19.67 3.09
C ILE A 3 -1.64 -18.49 2.70
N SER A 4 -0.43 -18.76 2.18
CA SER A 4 0.51 -17.75 1.72
C SER A 4 -0.02 -16.99 0.49
N ILE A 5 -0.69 -17.67 -0.44
CA ILE A 5 -1.31 -17.06 -1.62
C ILE A 5 -2.49 -16.17 -1.23
N ILE A 6 -3.37 -16.64 -0.34
CA ILE A 6 -4.50 -15.85 0.16
C ILE A 6 -4.00 -14.59 0.86
N GLY A 7 -2.96 -14.72 1.68
CA GLY A 7 -2.31 -13.57 2.31
C GLY A 7 -1.88 -12.52 1.28
N VAL A 8 -1.15 -12.93 0.24
CA VAL A 8 -0.69 -12.03 -0.83
C VAL A 8 -1.86 -11.35 -1.54
N LEU A 9 -2.92 -12.08 -1.91
CA LEU A 9 -4.07 -11.50 -2.59
C LEU A 9 -4.81 -10.46 -1.75
N VAL A 10 -4.99 -10.72 -0.45
CA VAL A 10 -5.61 -9.76 0.47
C VAL A 10 -4.75 -8.50 0.61
N PHE A 11 -3.45 -8.65 0.82
CA PHE A 11 -2.55 -7.50 0.98
C PHE A 11 -2.46 -6.66 -0.29
N VAL A 12 -2.36 -7.30 -1.46
CA VAL A 12 -2.40 -6.60 -2.76
C VAL A 12 -3.70 -5.83 -2.93
N GLY A 13 -4.85 -6.42 -2.56
CA GLY A 13 -6.15 -5.76 -2.58
C GLY A 13 -6.22 -4.53 -1.66
N LEU A 14 -5.68 -4.63 -0.45
CA LEU A 14 -5.60 -3.52 0.51
C LEU A 14 -4.69 -2.40 -0.01
N THR A 15 -3.50 -2.71 -0.52
CA THR A 15 -2.59 -1.72 -1.12
C THR A 15 -3.20 -1.02 -2.35
N ALA A 16 -3.94 -1.75 -3.18
CA ALA A 16 -4.65 -1.17 -4.31
C ALA A 16 -5.75 -0.20 -3.84
N TYR A 17 -6.45 -0.51 -2.75
CA TYR A 17 -7.42 0.37 -2.13
C TYR A 17 -6.75 1.65 -1.58
N ASP A 18 -5.62 1.52 -0.89
CA ASP A 18 -4.89 2.67 -0.35
C ASP A 18 -4.41 3.62 -1.43
N THR A 19 -3.99 3.10 -2.59
CA THR A 19 -3.65 3.90 -3.77
C THR A 19 -4.84 4.75 -4.24
N GLN A 20 -6.03 4.14 -4.31
CA GLN A 20 -7.25 4.84 -4.74
C GLN A 20 -7.70 5.86 -3.70
N LYS A 21 -7.62 5.53 -2.41
CA LYS A 21 -7.90 6.45 -1.31
C LYS A 21 -7.01 7.68 -1.37
N ILE A 22 -5.71 7.50 -1.57
CA ILE A 22 -4.74 8.59 -1.69
C ILE A 22 -5.10 9.49 -2.87
N LYS A 23 -5.41 8.91 -4.03
CA LYS A 23 -5.86 9.66 -5.20
C LYS A 23 -7.12 10.49 -4.89
N HIS A 24 -8.08 9.93 -4.16
CA HIS A 24 -9.28 10.64 -3.73
C HIS A 24 -9.00 11.78 -2.74
N MET A 25 -8.01 11.64 -1.86
CA MET A 25 -7.63 12.68 -0.88
C MET A 25 -7.11 13.98 -1.53
N TYR A 26 -6.59 13.91 -2.75
CA TYR A 26 -6.11 15.08 -3.51
C TYR A 26 -7.22 15.91 -4.17
N TYR A 27 -8.46 15.40 -4.23
CA TYR A 27 -9.60 16.14 -4.81
C TYR A 27 -10.36 17.00 -3.79
N ALA A 28 -9.98 16.95 -2.51
CA ALA A 28 -10.55 17.84 -1.49
C ALA A 28 -9.93 19.24 -1.64
N ALA A 29 -10.77 20.27 -1.70
CA ALA A 29 -10.37 21.68 -1.78
C ALA A 29 -9.76 22.18 -0.46
N ASP A 30 -8.57 21.69 -0.14
CA ASP A 30 -7.81 22.04 1.06
C ASP A 30 -6.86 23.22 0.81
N SER A 31 -6.52 23.93 1.88
CA SER A 31 -5.44 24.93 1.83
C SER A 31 -4.09 24.28 1.48
N GLY A 32 -3.18 25.05 0.87
CA GLY A 32 -1.90 24.52 0.36
C GLY A 32 -1.04 23.79 1.41
N GLU A 33 -1.09 24.21 2.68
CA GLU A 33 -0.38 23.51 3.77
C GLU A 33 -0.95 22.12 4.05
N VAL A 34 -2.28 21.98 4.05
CA VAL A 34 -2.96 20.70 4.29
C VAL A 34 -2.74 19.75 3.12
N MET A 35 -2.71 20.26 1.89
CA MET A 35 -2.34 19.48 0.70
C MET A 35 -0.92 18.89 0.81
N GLY A 36 0.07 19.68 1.24
CA GLY A 36 1.44 19.22 1.42
C GLY A 36 1.56 18.09 2.44
N LYS A 37 0.89 18.22 3.59
CA LYS A 37 0.86 17.16 4.62
C LYS A 37 0.19 15.89 4.12
N LYS A 38 -0.94 15.99 3.40
CA LYS A 38 -1.61 14.84 2.78
C LYS A 38 -0.73 14.13 1.76
N ALA A 39 0.06 14.88 0.99
CA ALA A 39 0.97 14.29 0.02
C ALA A 39 2.06 13.45 0.68
N VAL A 40 2.68 13.97 1.74
CA VAL A 40 3.69 13.23 2.52
C VAL A 40 3.08 12.00 3.18
N MET A 41 1.90 12.11 3.79
CA MET A 41 1.22 10.97 4.40
C MET A 41 0.86 9.90 3.37
N GLY A 42 0.31 10.29 2.22
CA GLY A 42 0.00 9.34 1.15
C GLY A 42 1.25 8.64 0.61
N ALA A 43 2.33 9.38 0.40
CA ALA A 43 3.61 8.80 -0.03
C ALA A 43 4.17 7.80 1.01
N LEU A 44 4.09 8.13 2.30
CA LEU A 44 4.51 7.24 3.38
C LEU A 44 3.67 5.95 3.43
N THR A 45 2.34 6.06 3.29
CA THR A 45 1.45 4.89 3.22
C THR A 45 1.84 3.96 2.07
N LEU A 46 2.00 4.49 0.85
CA LEU A 46 2.41 3.69 -0.30
C LEU A 46 3.79 3.06 -0.14
N TYR A 47 4.72 3.75 0.53
CA TYR A 47 6.05 3.21 0.84
C TYR A 47 5.97 2.00 1.77
N LEU A 48 5.15 2.08 2.83
CA LEU A 48 4.95 0.96 3.76
C LEU A 48 4.24 -0.22 3.09
N ASP A 49 3.24 0.06 2.26
CA ASP A 49 2.55 -0.96 1.47
C ASP A 49 3.50 -1.70 0.53
N PHE A 50 4.39 -0.96 -0.14
CA PHE A 50 5.43 -1.54 -0.99
C PHE A 50 6.34 -2.50 -0.21
N ILE A 51 6.82 -2.09 0.97
CA ILE A 51 7.65 -2.95 1.83
C ILE A 51 6.89 -4.22 2.22
N ASN A 52 5.64 -4.09 2.66
CA ASN A 52 4.83 -5.24 3.06
C ASN A 52 4.64 -6.23 1.91
N LEU A 53 4.25 -5.73 0.74
CA LEU A 53 4.07 -6.53 -0.46
C LEU A 53 5.38 -7.20 -0.87
N PHE A 54 6.50 -6.48 -0.82
CA PHE A 54 7.83 -7.02 -1.13
C PHE A 54 8.22 -8.16 -0.18
N ILE A 55 8.05 -7.99 1.14
CA ILE A 55 8.32 -9.04 2.13
C ILE A 55 7.44 -10.27 1.90
N MET A 56 6.18 -10.08 1.53
CA MET A 56 5.26 -11.17 1.26
C MET A 56 5.64 -11.94 -0.01
N LEU A 57 6.08 -11.25 -1.06
CA LEU A 57 6.64 -11.89 -2.25
C LEU A 57 7.93 -12.66 -1.91
N LEU A 58 8.83 -12.08 -1.12
CA LEU A 58 10.02 -12.78 -0.64
C LEU A 58 9.67 -14.04 0.15
N ARG A 59 8.66 -14.00 1.02
CA ARG A 59 8.19 -15.19 1.74
C ARG A 59 7.55 -16.21 0.80
N LEU A 60 6.74 -15.78 -0.16
CA LEU A 60 6.08 -16.66 -1.13
C LEU A 60 7.10 -17.42 -2.00
N PHE A 61 8.11 -16.71 -2.51
CA PHE A 61 9.14 -17.29 -3.39
C PHE A 61 10.30 -17.93 -2.62
N GLY A 62 10.58 -17.46 -1.40
CA GLY A 62 11.61 -17.95 -0.50
C GLY A 62 11.22 -19.20 0.28
N GLN A 63 9.94 -19.61 0.28
CA GLN A 63 9.45 -20.83 0.96
C GLN A 63 9.92 -22.15 0.29
N ARG A 64 10.99 -22.11 -0.53
CA ARG A 64 11.60 -23.24 -1.21
C ARG A 64 12.89 -23.70 -0.51
N ARG A 65 12.73 -24.28 0.69
CA ARG A 65 13.55 -25.36 1.31
C ARG A 65 13.31 -25.41 2.81
#